data_AF-A0A132T5Y8-F1
#
_entry.id   AF-A0A132T5Y8-F1
#
_cell.length_a   1.000
_cell.length_b   1.000
_cell.length_c   1.000
_cell.angle_alpha   90.00
_cell.angle_beta   90.00
_cell.angle_gamma   90.00
#
_symmetry.space_group_name_H-M   'P 1'
#
loop_
_entity.id
_entity.type
_entity.pdbx_description
1 polymer ?
#
loop_
_entity_poly.entity_id
_entity_poly.type
_entity_poly.pdbx_seq_one_letter_code
_entity_poly.pdbx_strand_id
1 'polypeptide(L)' 'MADTPEPGRLVTTRHAAEVCGVHVNTIRKWIGEGRLRAYRVGPQQMRVDRDDLAALIVPVVPA' A
#
# COMPACT_ATOMS: atom_id res chain seq x y z
N MET A 1 4.45 -20.56 0.76
CA MET A 1 5.58 -19.67 0.39
C MET A 1 5.37 -18.39 1.15
N ALA A 2 6.12 -18.19 2.22
CA ALA A 2 5.95 -17.03 3.09
C ALA A 2 6.53 -15.81 2.37
N ASP A 3 5.65 -15.05 1.71
CA ASP A 3 5.96 -13.71 1.22
C ASP A 3 6.21 -12.83 2.45
N THR A 4 7.42 -12.90 2.98
CA THR A 4 7.87 -12.04 4.07
C THR A 4 8.42 -10.81 3.38
N PRO A 5 7.69 -9.68 3.36
CA PRO A 5 8.18 -8.48 2.72
C PRO A 5 9.46 -8.05 3.43
N GLU A 6 10.48 -7.74 2.65
CA GLU A 6 11.72 -7.22 3.20
C GLU A 6 11.41 -5.88 3.89
N PRO A 7 11.83 -5.65 5.14
CA PRO A 7 11.44 -4.47 5.92
C PRO A 7 11.81 -3.13 5.25
N GLY A 8 12.77 -3.12 4.31
CA GLY A 8 13.12 -1.96 3.49
C GLY A 8 12.08 -1.58 2.41
N ARG A 9 11.10 -2.44 2.12
CA ARG A 9 10.03 -2.20 1.12
C ARG A 9 8.72 -1.70 1.73
N LEU A 10 8.61 -1.74 3.06
CA LEU A 10 7.40 -1.35 3.79
C LEU A 10 7.34 0.17 3.99
N VAL A 11 6.41 0.82 3.28
CA VAL A 11 6.16 2.26 3.35
C VAL A 11 4.99 2.59 4.30
N THR A 12 4.94 3.81 4.81
CA THR A 12 3.79 4.25 5.62
C THR A 12 2.57 4.48 4.75
N THR A 13 1.37 4.37 5.32
CA THR A 13 0.12 4.72 4.62
C THR A 13 0.09 6.16 4.10
N ARG A 14 0.80 7.08 4.77
CA ARG A 14 0.98 8.46 4.32
C ARG A 14 1.83 8.51 3.05
N HIS A 15 2.98 7.85 3.05
CA HIS A 15 3.86 7.82 1.89
C HIS A 15 3.20 7.14 0.69
N ALA A 16 2.46 6.04 0.92
CA ALA A 16 1.68 5.38 -0.13
C ALA A 16 0.65 6.32 -0.77
N ALA A 17 -0.02 7.15 0.03
CA ALA A 17 -0.95 8.17 -0.44
C ALA A 17 -0.25 9.23 -1.29
N GLU A 18 0.93 9.71 -0.87
CA GLU A 18 1.72 10.68 -1.63
C GLU A 18 2.15 10.13 -2.99
N VAL A 19 2.62 8.88 -3.04
CA VAL A 19 3.03 8.21 -4.29
C VAL A 19 1.85 8.05 -5.26
N CYS A 20 0.67 7.68 -4.75
CA CYS A 20 -0.52 7.50 -5.58
C CYS A 20 -1.28 8.80 -5.87
N GLY A 21 -0.90 9.93 -5.25
CA GLY A 21 -1.65 11.18 -5.34
C GLY A 21 -3.06 11.10 -4.74
N VAL A 22 -3.31 10.21 -3.79
CA VAL A 22 -4.63 10.00 -3.15
C VAL A 22 -4.61 10.39 -1.68
N HIS A 23 -5.79 10.55 -1.09
CA HIS A 23 -5.90 10.79 0.35
C HIS A 23 -5.56 9.51 1.16
N VAL A 24 -4.98 9.66 2.35
CA VAL A 24 -4.63 8.54 3.25
C VAL A 24 -5.84 7.66 3.57
N ASN A 25 -7.04 8.23 3.61
CA ASN A 25 -8.26 7.48 3.83
C ASN A 25 -8.60 6.53 2.67
N THR A 26 -8.22 6.87 1.44
CA THR A 26 -8.34 5.99 0.27
C THR A 26 -7.43 4.77 0.42
N ILE A 27 -6.19 4.97 0.88
CA ILE A 27 -5.27 3.87 1.18
C ILE A 27 -5.86 2.95 2.26
N ARG A 28 -6.39 3.53 3.36
CA ARG A 28 -7.06 2.75 4.42
C ARG A 28 -8.28 1.98 3.91
N LYS A 29 -9.05 2.58 2.99
CA LYS A 29 -10.18 1.93 2.34
C LYS A 29 -9.72 0.73 1.50
N TRP A 30 -8.67 0.87 0.70
CA TRP A 30 -8.11 -0.26 -0.07
C TRP A 30 -7.61 -1.39 0.84
N ILE A 31 -7.02 -1.05 1.98
CA ILE A 31 -6.62 -2.05 2.99
C ILE A 31 -7.85 -2.77 3.56
N GLY A 32 -8.89 -2.02 3.95
CA GLY A 32 -10.13 -2.59 4.46
C GLY A 32 -10.89 -3.44 3.43
N GLU A 33 -10.79 -3.09 2.14
CA GLU A 33 -11.35 -3.85 1.02
C GLU A 33 -10.51 -5.07 0.64
N GLY A 34 -9.33 -5.27 1.24
CA GLY A 34 -8.41 -6.35 0.89
C GLY A 34 -7.71 -6.16 -0.46
N ARG A 35 -7.79 -4.95 -1.05
CA ARG A 35 -7.11 -4.57 -2.30
C ARG A 35 -5.64 -4.22 -2.10
N LEU A 36 -5.26 -3.89 -0.87
CA LEU A 36 -3.91 -3.49 -0.51
C LEU A 36 -3.47 -4.21 0.77
N ARG A 37 -2.35 -4.92 0.73
CA ARG A 37 -1.82 -5.62 1.90
C ARG A 37 -1.14 -4.64 2.85
N ALA A 38 -1.59 -4.64 4.10
CA ALA A 38 -0.98 -3.87 5.17
C ALA A 38 -0.43 -4.77 6.28
N TYR A 39 0.74 -4.38 6.77
CA TYR A 39 1.48 -5.02 7.84
C TYR A 39 1.45 -4.12 9.07
N ARG A 40 1.11 -4.68 10.22
CA ARG A 40 1.08 -3.93 11.47
C ARG A 40 2.49 -3.86 12.05
N VAL A 41 2.98 -2.65 12.29
CA VAL A 41 4.28 -2.41 12.91
C VAL A 41 4.03 -1.76 14.28
N GLY A 42 4.16 -2.56 15.33
CA GLY A 42 3.88 -2.13 16.70
C GLY A 42 2.39 -1.90 16.98
N PRO A 43 2.05 -1.17 18.05
CA PRO A 43 0.68 -1.09 18.56
C PRO A 43 -0.29 -0.32 17.64
N GLN A 44 0.22 0.63 16.85
CA GLN A 44 -0.65 1.58 16.13
C GLN A 44 -0.24 1.88 14.68
N GLN A 45 0.97 1.51 14.25
CA GLN A 45 1.41 1.83 12.89
C GLN A 45 1.06 0.73 11.91
N MET A 46 0.60 1.14 10.73
CA MET A 46 0.37 0.30 9.58
C MET A 46 1.39 0.65 8.51
N ARG A 47 2.00 -0.36 7.93
CA ARG A 47 2.84 -0.25 6.75
C ARG A 47 2.25 -1.00 5.59
N VAL A 48 2.55 -0.55 4.40
CA VAL A 48 2.07 -1.08 3.14
C VAL A 48 3.28 -1.53 2.34
N ASP A 49 3.15 -2.64 1.63
CA ASP A 49 4.20 -3.07 0.72
C ASP A 49 4.22 -2.20 -0.56
N ARG A 50 5.42 -1.75 -0.96
CA ARG A 50 5.59 -0.89 -2.13
C ARG A 50 5.26 -1.59 -3.45
N ASP A 51 5.50 -2.88 -3.56
CA ASP A 51 5.22 -3.67 -4.77
C ASP A 51 3.72 -3.83 -4.97
N ASP A 52 2.99 -4.12 -3.89
CA ASP A 52 1.52 -4.17 -3.87
C ASP A 52 0.91 -2.82 -4.25
N LEU A 53 1.52 -1.72 -3.79
CA LEU A 53 1.12 -0.37 -4.21
C LEU A 53 1.39 -0.12 -5.70
N ALA A 54 2.54 -0.55 -6.22
CA ALA A 54 2.88 -0.41 -7.62
C ALA A 54 1.96 -1.25 -8.53
N ALA A 55 1.52 -2.42 -8.06
CA ALA A 55 0.57 -3.28 -8.76
C ALA A 55 -0.82 -2.63 -8.92
N LEU A 56 -1.19 -1.68 -8.06
CA LEU A 56 -2.43 -0.90 -8.20
C LEU A 56 -2.34 0.19 -9.27
N ILE A 57 -1.13 0.61 -9.65
CA ILE A 57 -0.90 1.64 -10.66
C ILE A 57 -0.85 0.97 -12.03
N VAL A 58 -2.01 0.90 -12.68
CA VAL A 58 -2.12 0.37 -14.05
C VAL A 58 -2.19 1.52 -15.06
N PRO A 59 -1.42 1.47 -16.16
CA PRO A 59 -1.52 2.49 -17.22
C PRO A 59 -2.89 2.38 -17.89
N VAL A 60 -3.64 3.49 -17.91
CA VAL A 60 -4.86 3.60 -18.71
C VAL A 60 -4.44 3.98 -20.12
N VAL A 61 -4.43 3.01 -21.04
CA VAL A 61 -4.21 3.27 -22.46
C VAL A 61 -5.57 3.65 -23.07
N PRO A 62 -5.78 4.89 -23.51
CA PRO A 62 -6.98 5.23 -24.26
C PRO A 62 -6.96 4.48 -25.60
N ALA A 63 -8.10 3.87 -25.93
CA ALA A 63 -8.32 3.17 -27.21
C ALA A 63 -8.39 4.15 -28.39
#